data_AF-A0A1Q7PBY1-F1
#
_entry.id   AF-A0A1Q7PBY1-F1
#
_cell.length_a   1.000
_cell.length_b   1.000
_cell.length_c   1.000
_cell.angle_alpha   90.00
_cell.angle_beta   90.00
_cell.angle_gamma   90.00
#
_symmetry.space_group_name_H-M   'P 1'
#
loop_
_entity.id
_entity.type
_entity.pdbx_description
1 polymer ?
#
loop_
_entity_poly.entity_id
_entity_poly.type
_entity_poly.pdbx_seq_one_letter_code
_entity_poly.pdbx_strand_id
1 'polypeptide(L)'
;MLLGVFTLADLPELREALPPPVVPGVAVKPYRQSALADGLVRFAGEAVGVGVAGDPYRAADGAAAVGVEYERSGRKSFTTPAARSSPAP
;
A
#
# COMPACT_ATOMS: atom_id res chain seq x y z
N MET A 1 2.91 -1.36 23.80
CA MET A 1 4.21 -0.70 23.54
C MET A 1 4.51 -0.80 22.05
N LEU A 2 5.04 0.25 21.42
CA LEU A 2 5.50 0.20 20.02
C LEU A 2 6.81 -0.60 19.96
N LEU A 3 6.88 -1.57 19.06
CA LEU A 3 8.02 -2.49 18.91
C LEU A 3 8.91 -2.07 17.74
N GLY A 4 8.35 -1.47 16.71
CA GLY A 4 9.12 -0.96 15.58
C GLY A 4 8.23 -0.48 14.44
N VAL A 5 8.85 0.21 13.49
CA VAL A 5 8.27 0.57 12.20
C VAL A 5 9.17 -0.03 11.13
N PHE A 6 8.57 -0.74 10.18
CA PHE A 6 9.28 -1.46 9.14
C PHE A 6 8.85 -0.97 7.76
N THR A 7 9.82 -0.86 6.87
CA THR A 7 9.64 -0.54 5.46
C THR A 7 10.07 -1.71 4.60
N LEU A 8 9.94 -1.60 3.28
CA LEU A 8 10.43 -2.62 2.35
C LEU A 8 11.96 -2.79 2.39
N ALA A 9 12.70 -1.80 2.89
CA ALA A 9 14.15 -1.92 3.09
C ALA A 9 14.49 -2.91 4.22
N ASP A 10 13.62 -3.00 5.24
CA ASP A 10 13.82 -3.86 6.40
C ASP A 10 13.31 -5.29 6.15
N LEU A 11 12.39 -5.45 5.19
CA LEU A 11 11.75 -6.72 4.85
C LEU A 11 11.79 -6.92 3.32
N PRO A 12 12.98 -7.12 2.72
CA PRO A 12 13.12 -7.26 1.28
C PRO A 12 12.37 -8.47 0.70
N GLU A 13 12.05 -9.47 1.51
CA GLU A 13 11.28 -10.66 1.11
C GLU A 13 9.84 -10.30 0.73
N LEU A 14 9.32 -9.17 1.21
CA LEU A 14 7.99 -8.67 0.87
C LEU A 14 7.91 -8.05 -0.53
N ARG A 15 9.03 -7.91 -1.23
CA ARG A 15 9.10 -7.40 -2.61
C ARG A 15 8.32 -8.28 -3.59
N GLU A 16 8.30 -9.59 -3.35
CA GLU A 16 7.66 -10.59 -4.23
C GLU A 16 6.49 -11.35 -3.59
N ALA A 17 6.05 -10.90 -2.41
CA ALA A 17 5.11 -11.66 -1.59
C ALA A 17 3.72 -11.88 -2.22
N LEU A 18 3.29 -11.00 -3.13
CA LEU A 18 1.99 -11.17 -3.79
C LEU A 18 2.14 -11.97 -5.10
N PRO A 19 1.35 -13.04 -5.28
CA PRO A 19 1.34 -13.77 -6.53
C PRO A 19 0.85 -12.85 -7.66
N PRO A 20 1.41 -12.98 -8.88
CA PRO A 20 0.96 -12.18 -10.01
C PRO A 20 -0.53 -12.48 -10.27
N PRO A 21 -1.34 -11.48 -10.65
CA PRO A 21 -2.73 -11.71 -11.01
C PRO A 21 -2.79 -12.61 -12.25
N VAL A 22 -3.13 -13.87 -12.06
CA VAL A 22 -3.37 -14.82 -13.15
C VAL A 22 -4.82 -14.67 -13.58
N VAL A 23 -5.07 -13.92 -14.66
CA VAL A 23 -6.38 -13.87 -15.30
C VAL A 23 -6.33 -14.80 -16.53
N PRO A 24 -7.09 -15.90 -16.56
CA PRO A 24 -7.14 -16.76 -17.73
C PRO A 24 -7.69 -15.97 -18.93
N GLY A 25 -6.93 -15.92 -20.04
CA GLY A 25 -7.43 -15.40 -21.32
C GLY A 25 -7.05 -13.94 -21.67
N VAL A 26 -6.32 -13.22 -20.81
CA VAL A 26 -5.77 -11.89 -21.15
C VAL A 26 -4.26 -11.92 -20.95
N ALA A 27 -3.51 -11.47 -21.96
CA ALA A 27 -2.07 -11.19 -21.83
C ALA A 27 -1.86 -9.97 -20.93
N VAL A 28 -2.20 -10.10 -19.64
CA VAL A 28 -1.90 -9.08 -18.64
C VAL A 28 -0.41 -9.16 -18.41
N LYS A 29 0.29 -8.03 -18.59
CA LYS A 29 1.71 -7.93 -18.27
C LYS A 29 1.86 -8.41 -16.81
N PRO A 30 2.65 -9.47 -16.55
CA PRO A 30 2.77 -10.02 -15.20
C PRO A 30 3.28 -8.91 -14.28
N TYR A 31 2.37 -8.41 -13.46
CA TYR A 31 2.64 -7.31 -12.56
C TYR A 31 2.76 -7.88 -11.16
N ARG A 32 3.99 -7.96 -10.67
CA ARG A 32 4.29 -8.33 -9.29
C ARG A 32 4.05 -7.10 -8.43
N GLN A 33 2.97 -7.11 -7.66
CA GLN A 33 2.71 -6.06 -6.69
C GLN A 33 3.56 -6.35 -5.44
N SER A 34 4.39 -5.42 -5.00
CA SER A 34 5.08 -5.53 -3.71
C SER A 34 4.09 -5.25 -2.58
N ALA A 35 4.25 -5.92 -1.44
CA ALA A 35 3.35 -5.74 -0.31
C ALA A 35 3.51 -4.36 0.38
N LEU A 36 4.71 -3.77 0.25
CA LEU A 36 4.99 -2.38 0.62
C LEU A 36 5.56 -1.64 -0.58
N ALA A 37 5.30 -0.33 -0.66
CA ALA A 37 5.78 0.53 -1.72
C ALA A 37 7.32 0.57 -1.74
N ASP A 38 7.90 0.35 -2.92
CA ASP A 38 9.37 0.38 -3.15
C ASP A 38 9.77 1.74 -3.73
N GLY A 39 9.80 2.78 -2.89
CA GLY A 39 10.18 4.14 -3.30
C GLY A 39 9.20 4.83 -4.28
N LEU A 40 8.14 4.16 -4.71
CA LEU A 40 7.10 4.72 -5.57
C LEU A 40 5.72 4.20 -5.13
N VAL A 41 4.88 5.13 -4.67
CA VAL A 41 3.46 4.90 -4.44
C VAL A 41 2.70 5.08 -5.75
N ARG A 42 1.90 4.08 -6.11
CA ARG A 42 1.20 3.96 -7.40
C ARG A 42 -0.29 4.26 -7.27
N PHE A 43 -0.87 4.04 -6.09
CA PHE A 43 -2.27 4.36 -5.80
C PHE A 43 -2.45 4.85 -4.36
N ALA A 44 -3.52 5.62 -4.12
CA ALA A 44 -3.87 6.06 -2.78
C ALA A 44 -4.29 4.86 -1.92
N GLY A 45 -3.66 4.71 -0.76
CA GLY A 45 -3.87 3.57 0.14
C GLY A 45 -2.86 2.42 -0.04
N GLU A 46 -1.88 2.54 -0.93
CA GLU A 46 -0.75 1.60 -0.96
C GLU A 46 0.08 1.75 0.33
N ALA A 47 0.37 0.62 0.98
CA ALA A 47 1.12 0.61 2.23
C ALA A 47 2.59 0.97 1.97
N VAL A 48 3.13 1.93 2.71
CA VAL A 48 4.53 2.40 2.57
C VAL A 48 5.42 1.90 3.71
N GLY A 49 4.81 1.56 4.84
CA GLY A 49 5.45 0.94 6.00
C GLY A 49 4.42 0.34 6.94
N VAL A 50 4.90 -0.39 7.95
CA VAL A 50 4.08 -1.09 8.94
C VAL A 50 4.60 -0.80 10.34
N GLY A 51 3.72 -0.33 11.23
CA GLY A 51 4.00 -0.21 12.66
C GLY A 51 3.58 -1.49 13.39
N VAL A 52 4.47 -2.04 14.21
CA VAL A 52 4.19 -3.21 15.06
C VAL A 52 4.18 -2.78 16.51
N ALA A 53 3.11 -3.09 17.24
CA ALA A 53 2.99 -2.80 18.66
C ALA A 53 2.31 -3.95 19.39
N GLY A 54 2.48 -4.00 20.71
CA GLY A 54 1.81 -4.98 21.58
C GLY A 54 0.29 -4.77 21.70
N ASP A 55 -0.26 -3.69 21.15
CA ASP A 55 -1.69 -3.41 21.13
C ASP A 55 -2.05 -2.58 19.88
N PRO A 56 -3.27 -2.71 19.35
CA PRO A 56 -3.66 -2.08 18.08
C PRO A 56 -3.75 -0.55 18.17
N TYR A 57 -4.09 0.01 19.33
CA TYR A 57 -4.18 1.46 19.51
C TYR A 57 -2.80 2.11 19.39
N ARG A 58 -1.79 1.54 20.05
CA ARG A 58 -0.42 2.04 19.92
C ARG A 58 0.20 1.78 18.55
N ALA A 59 -0.23 0.74 17.83
CA ALA A 59 0.17 0.56 16.45
C ALA A 59 -0.38 1.69 15.56
N ALA A 60 -1.64 2.09 15.77
CA ALA A 60 -2.25 3.21 15.05
C ALA A 60 -1.57 4.54 15.38
N ASP A 61 -1.31 4.82 16.65
CA ASP A 61 -0.59 6.02 17.08
C ASP A 61 0.83 6.07 16.50
N GLY A 62 1.53 4.93 16.53
CA GLY A 62 2.86 4.80 15.94
C GLY A 62 2.85 5.03 14.44
N ALA A 63 1.86 4.48 13.71
CA ALA A 63 1.71 4.72 12.27
C ALA A 63 1.39 6.19 11.96
N ALA A 64 0.56 6.85 12.78
CA ALA A 64 0.21 8.26 12.60
C ALA A 64 1.38 9.22 12.87
N ALA A 65 2.34 8.82 13.70
CA ALA A 65 3.54 9.59 13.98
C ALA A 65 4.60 9.52 12.85
N VAL A 66 4.46 8.60 11.89
CA VAL A 66 5.40 8.45 10.78
C VAL A 66 5.18 9.55 9.74
N GLY A 67 6.15 10.44 9.61
CA GLY A 67 6.24 11.37 8.48
C GLY A 67 6.79 10.67 7.25
N VAL A 68 6.08 10.76 6.12
CA VAL A 68 6.58 10.30 4.82
C VAL A 68 6.64 11.48 3.86
N GLU A 69 7.83 11.74 3.34
CA GLU A 69 8.02 12.74 2.30
C GLU A 69 7.77 12.13 0.93
N TYR A 70 6.88 12.76 0.16
CA TYR A 70 6.55 12.32 -1.19
C TYR A 70 6.96 13.38 -2.20
N GLU A 71 7.73 12.96 -3.20
CA GLU A 71 7.89 13.75 -4.42
C GLU A 71 6.81 13.35 -5.44
N ARG A 72 6.09 14.34 -5.98
CA ARG A 72 5.00 14.06 -6.91
C ARG A 72 5.56 13.62 -8.26
N SER A 73 5.45 12.33 -8.55
CA SER A 73 5.57 11.82 -9.92
C SER A 73 4.57 12.55 -10.81
N GLY A 74 5.03 13.16 -11.91
CA GLY A 74 4.22 13.95 -12.85
C GLY A 74 3.11 13.20 -13.60
N ARG A 75 2.65 12.05 -13.08
CA ARG A 75 1.57 11.23 -13.62
C ARG A 75 0.22 11.88 -13.26
N LYS A 76 -0.59 12.16 -14.27
CA LYS A 76 -1.93 12.74 -14.13
C LYS A 76 -2.77 11.84 -13.22
N SER A 77 -3.44 12.46 -12.23
CA SER A 77 -4.32 11.76 -11.29
C SER A 77 -5.42 11.01 -12.04
N PHE A 78 -5.52 9.70 -11.80
CA PHE A 78 -6.68 8.91 -12.19
C PHE A 78 -7.73 9.07 -11.09
N THR A 79 -8.74 9.89 -11.34
CA THR A 79 -9.87 10.05 -10.42
C THR A 79 -10.73 8.79 -10.55
N THR A 80 -10.73 7.93 -9.53
CA THR A 80 -11.72 6.86 -9.41
C THR A 80 -13.10 7.51 -9.37
N PRO A 81 -14.04 7.17 -10.27
CA PRO A 81 -15.40 7.68 -10.17
C PRO A 81 -15.98 7.24 -8.83
N ALA A 82 -16.50 8.19 -8.06
CA ALA A 82 -17.21 7.92 -6.81
C ALA A 82 -18.22 6.81 -7.06
N ALA A 83 -18.11 5.71 -6.29
CA ALA A 83 -19.05 4.61 -6.35
C ALA A 83 -20.47 5.21 -6.20
N ARG A 84 -21.30 5.04 -7.23
CA ARG A 84 -22.72 5.40 -7.17
C ARG A 84 -23.32 4.61 -6.02
N SER A 85 -23.63 5.28 -4.92
CA SER A 85 -24.56 4.79 -3.93
C SER A 85 -25.91 4.64 -4.65
N SER A 86 -26.33 3.38 -4.85
CA SER A 86 -27.71 3.11 -5.23
C SER A 86 -28.59 3.39 -4.00
N PRO A 87 -29.65 4.19 -4.13
CA PRO A 87 -30.64 4.29 -3.06
C PRO A 87 -31.52 3.04 -3.08
N ALA A 88 -31.69 2.41 -1.91
CA ALA A 88 -32.86 1.57 -1.61
C ALA A 88 -34.06 2.51 -1.37
N PRO A 89 -35.29 2.12 -1.74
CA PRO A 89 -36.03 1.13 -0.95
C PRO A 89 -36.44 -0.15 -1.71
#